data_AF-A0A6N9B6X6-F1
#
_entry.id   AF-A0A6N9B6X6-F1
#
_cell.length_a   1.000
_cell.length_b   1.000
_cell.length_c   1.000
_cell.angle_alpha   90.00
_cell.angle_beta   90.00
_cell.angle_gamma   90.00
#
_symmetry.space_group_name_H-M   'P 1'
#
loop_
_entity.id
_entity.type
_entity.pdbx_description
1 polymer ?
#
loop_
_entity_poly.entity_id
_entity_poly.type
_entity_poly.pdbx_seq_one_letter_code
_entity_poly.pdbx_strand_id
1 'polypeptide(L)'
;LSTKLLMAGHNTTLVCLPEEADLINKEGTIVRITRRGASEPDLIHSSELPGKVKGNTPENVNPSDYDMIGMAMQEPQYRAPSVWDLLKRIAASGKPCLSIMNMPPLVYLKRIPGLDTEPLRSCYTEPRVWDDFDPDNFTLCSPDPQAFRPPEEKLNFLHVGLPTNFKASKFVKPEHNTILNTLADDIMAARYKGNEIPVKLKVHESLFIPMAKWSMLLTGNYRAITEGDPRSIKEAVHSDLPLSEEIYSWVDSVVQTMGANKEDQVPFEKYANAANSLLKPSSAARAVSAGAKSIERVDKLVQAIAGSFDLTNQSVDKNIMLVDGKLVENNRD
;
A
#
# COMPACT_ATOMS: atom_id res chain seq x y z
N LEU A 1 1.72 -5.62 9.13
CA LEU A 1 2.99 -5.10 9.71
C LEU A 1 2.97 -5.12 11.24
N SER A 2 1.97 -4.50 11.90
CA SER A 2 1.86 -4.44 13.38
C SER A 2 2.13 -5.79 14.09
N THR A 3 1.44 -6.87 13.71
CA THR A 3 1.68 -8.21 14.30
C THR A 3 3.13 -8.68 14.20
N LYS A 4 3.84 -8.37 13.12
CA LYS A 4 5.26 -8.73 12.97
C LYS A 4 6.14 -7.92 13.92
N LEU A 5 5.83 -6.64 14.13
CA LEU A 5 6.51 -5.78 15.10
C LEU A 5 6.27 -6.24 16.54
N LEU A 6 5.02 -6.60 16.86
CA LEU A 6 4.65 -7.16 18.17
C LEU A 6 5.38 -8.48 18.44
N MET A 7 5.45 -9.37 17.44
CA MET A 7 6.23 -10.62 17.53
C MET A 7 7.72 -10.37 17.79
N ALA A 8 8.25 -9.25 17.29
CA ALA A 8 9.64 -8.83 17.46
C ALA A 8 9.88 -8.07 18.78
N GLY A 9 8.84 -7.83 19.58
CA GLY A 9 8.94 -7.17 20.89
C GLY A 9 8.70 -5.66 20.87
N HIS A 10 8.41 -5.07 19.70
CA HIS A 10 8.07 -3.65 19.61
C HIS A 10 6.61 -3.39 19.95
N ASN A 11 6.32 -2.22 20.50
CA ASN A 11 4.95 -1.77 20.77
C ASN A 11 4.35 -1.07 19.55
N THR A 12 3.05 -1.21 19.34
CA THR A 12 2.33 -0.54 18.25
C THR A 12 1.06 0.13 18.75
N THR A 13 0.74 1.29 18.16
CA THR A 13 -0.57 1.92 18.29
C THR A 13 -1.26 1.90 16.94
N LEU A 14 -2.47 1.36 16.89
CA LEU A 14 -3.31 1.36 15.71
C LEU A 14 -4.25 2.56 15.79
N VAL A 15 -4.07 3.52 14.89
CA VAL A 15 -4.99 4.64 14.73
C VAL A 15 -6.22 4.14 13.97
N CYS A 16 -7.39 4.21 14.59
CA CYS A 16 -8.61 3.57 14.11
C CYS A 16 -9.86 4.29 14.64
N LEU A 17 -11.05 3.83 14.22
CA LEU A 17 -12.31 4.37 14.73
C LEU A 17 -12.51 4.01 16.23
N PRO A 18 -13.31 4.77 16.99
CA PRO A 18 -13.52 4.52 18.42
C PRO A 18 -13.91 3.07 18.75
N GLU A 19 -14.85 2.49 18.01
CA GLU A 19 -15.30 1.11 18.22
C GLU A 19 -14.21 0.07 17.92
N GLU A 20 -13.33 0.36 16.97
CA GLU A 20 -12.17 -0.48 16.67
C GLU A 20 -11.13 -0.37 17.79
N ALA A 21 -10.89 0.84 18.29
CA ALA A 21 -9.97 1.08 19.39
C ALA A 21 -10.40 0.36 20.66
N ASP A 22 -11.68 0.47 21.03
CA ASP A 22 -12.26 -0.23 22.19
C ASP A 22 -12.12 -1.75 22.05
N LEU A 23 -12.43 -2.29 20.87
CA LEU A 23 -12.29 -3.72 20.59
C LEU A 23 -10.84 -4.18 20.68
N ILE A 24 -9.90 -3.45 20.07
CA ILE A 24 -8.47 -3.77 20.11
C ILE A 24 -7.93 -3.71 21.54
N ASN A 25 -8.31 -2.70 22.32
CA ASN A 25 -7.86 -2.55 23.70
C ASN A 25 -8.41 -3.64 24.62
N LYS A 26 -9.62 -4.14 24.33
CA LYS A 26 -10.28 -5.21 25.09
C LYS A 26 -9.79 -6.60 24.71
N GLU A 27 -9.67 -6.88 23.41
CA GLU A 27 -9.50 -8.24 22.87
C GLU A 27 -8.17 -8.45 22.13
N GLY A 28 -7.39 -7.40 21.88
CA GLY A 28 -6.21 -7.44 21.02
C GLY A 28 -6.57 -7.52 19.54
N THR A 29 -5.61 -7.94 18.70
CA THR A 29 -5.79 -8.22 17.26
C THR A 29 -5.52 -9.68 16.95
N ILE A 30 -6.17 -10.20 15.91
CA ILE A 30 -5.99 -11.57 15.44
C ILE A 30 -5.56 -11.55 13.98
N VAL A 31 -4.46 -12.25 13.66
CA VAL A 31 -4.01 -12.46 12.27
C VAL A 31 -4.02 -13.94 11.91
N ARG A 32 -4.77 -14.27 10.85
CA ARG A 32 -4.78 -15.61 10.24
C ARG A 32 -3.83 -15.67 9.06
N ILE A 33 -2.79 -16.48 9.15
CA ILE A 33 -1.75 -16.62 8.11
C ILE A 33 -1.27 -18.08 7.98
N THR A 34 -1.08 -18.55 6.76
CA THR A 34 -0.60 -19.92 6.51
C THR A 34 0.90 -19.90 6.21
N ARG A 35 1.67 -20.70 6.97
CA ARG A 35 3.10 -20.93 6.69
C ARG A 35 3.28 -21.79 5.45
N ARG A 36 4.42 -21.64 4.78
CA ARG A 36 4.79 -22.54 3.67
C ARG A 36 4.86 -23.98 4.19
N GLY A 37 4.12 -24.89 3.56
CA GLY A 37 4.09 -26.31 3.90
C GLY A 37 3.22 -26.68 5.11
N ALA A 38 2.57 -25.71 5.76
CA ALA A 38 1.58 -26.00 6.80
C ALA A 38 0.23 -26.37 6.18
N SER A 39 -0.45 -27.38 6.73
CA SER A 39 -1.80 -27.76 6.33
C SER A 39 -2.87 -26.83 6.90
N GLU A 40 -2.61 -26.28 8.09
CA GLU A 40 -3.51 -25.40 8.81
C GLU A 40 -2.93 -23.98 8.97
N PRO A 41 -3.77 -22.93 8.97
CA PRO A 41 -3.33 -21.58 9.23
C PRO A 41 -2.96 -21.38 10.70
N ASP A 42 -1.96 -20.54 10.96
CA ASP A 42 -1.70 -20.02 12.30
C ASP A 42 -2.69 -18.88 12.59
N LEU A 43 -3.32 -18.93 13.76
CA LEU A 43 -4.03 -17.80 14.36
C LEU A 43 -3.10 -17.13 15.37
N ILE A 44 -2.67 -15.92 15.04
CA ILE A 44 -1.73 -15.14 15.84
C ILE A 44 -2.53 -14.10 16.63
N HIS A 45 -2.64 -14.32 17.95
CA HIS A 45 -3.27 -13.39 18.88
C HIS A 45 -2.23 -12.42 19.42
N SER A 46 -2.49 -11.11 19.35
CA SER A 46 -1.54 -10.11 19.84
C SER A 46 -1.26 -10.20 21.34
N SER A 47 -2.20 -10.74 22.12
CA SER A 47 -2.03 -10.99 23.55
C SER A 47 -0.97 -12.05 23.88
N GLU A 48 -0.62 -12.90 22.92
CA GLU A 48 0.42 -13.92 23.05
C GLU A 48 1.81 -13.41 22.62
N LEU A 49 1.91 -12.16 22.16
CA LEU A 49 3.15 -11.59 21.61
C LEU A 49 3.91 -10.77 22.66
N PRO A 50 5.24 -10.66 22.54
CA PRO A 50 6.05 -9.92 23.51
C PRO A 50 5.81 -8.40 23.46
N GLY A 51 5.53 -7.83 22.28
CA GLY A 51 5.15 -6.43 22.13
C GLY A 51 3.68 -6.17 22.47
N LYS A 52 3.35 -4.91 22.80
CA LYS A 52 1.99 -4.50 23.16
C LYS A 52 1.32 -3.74 22.03
N VAL A 53 0.05 -4.04 21.79
CA VAL A 53 -0.82 -3.29 20.89
C VAL A 53 -1.81 -2.45 21.70
N LYS A 54 -2.07 -1.23 21.23
CA LYS A 54 -3.22 -0.44 21.67
C LYS A 54 -3.95 0.15 20.45
N GLY A 55 -5.27 0.25 20.53
CA GLY A 55 -6.08 1.02 19.59
C GLY A 55 -6.28 2.42 20.12
N ASN A 56 -6.27 3.43 19.25
CA ASN A 56 -6.52 4.81 19.63
C ASN A 56 -7.14 5.61 18.47
N THR A 57 -7.83 6.71 18.77
CA THR A 57 -8.44 7.57 17.74
C THR A 57 -7.46 8.65 17.29
N PRO A 58 -7.65 9.25 16.10
CA PRO A 58 -6.73 10.29 15.60
C PRO A 58 -6.50 11.45 16.58
N GLU A 59 -7.54 11.87 17.30
CA GLU A 59 -7.52 13.01 18.24
C GLU A 59 -6.68 12.72 19.49
N ASN A 60 -6.56 11.46 19.88
CA ASN A 60 -6.00 11.04 21.16
C ASN A 60 -4.56 10.49 21.06
N VAL A 61 -3.94 10.62 19.89
CA VAL A 61 -2.56 10.16 19.64
C VAL A 61 -1.63 11.36 19.55
N ASN A 62 -0.52 11.36 20.29
CA ASN A 62 0.54 12.36 20.16
C ASN A 62 1.70 11.78 19.33
N PRO A 63 1.96 12.23 18.09
CA PRO A 63 3.01 11.68 17.23
C PRO A 63 4.42 11.70 17.84
N SER A 64 4.72 12.66 18.72
CA SER A 64 6.03 12.77 19.37
C SER A 64 6.37 11.60 20.29
N ASP A 65 5.36 10.86 20.77
CA ASP A 65 5.51 9.70 21.66
C ASP A 65 6.04 8.45 20.93
N TYR A 66 6.20 8.51 19.60
CA TYR A 66 6.54 7.36 18.75
C TYR A 66 7.91 7.53 18.11
N ASP A 67 8.59 6.41 17.84
CA ASP A 67 9.88 6.40 17.14
C ASP A 67 9.70 6.51 15.61
N MET A 68 8.63 5.91 15.08
CA MET A 68 8.28 5.89 13.65
C MET A 68 6.77 5.79 13.47
N ILE A 69 6.27 6.33 12.37
CA ILE A 69 4.84 6.39 12.04
C ILE A 69 4.57 5.57 10.77
N GLY A 70 3.56 4.71 10.82
CA GLY A 70 3.13 3.89 9.68
C GLY A 70 1.88 4.44 9.02
N MET A 71 1.90 4.62 7.70
CA MET A 71 0.77 5.11 6.91
C MET A 71 0.10 3.92 6.20
N ALA A 72 -1.08 3.53 6.69
CA ALA A 72 -1.72 2.26 6.34
C ALA A 72 -3.21 2.39 5.98
N MET A 73 -3.67 3.60 5.64
CA MET A 73 -5.00 3.87 5.08
C MET A 73 -4.89 4.08 3.57
N GLN A 74 -6.00 3.96 2.83
CA GLN A 74 -6.01 4.32 1.40
C GLN A 74 -5.94 5.84 1.23
N GLU A 75 -5.31 6.33 0.16
CA GLU A 75 -5.12 7.77 -0.10
C GLU A 75 -6.37 8.64 0.14
N PRO A 76 -7.58 8.29 -0.35
CA PRO A 76 -8.75 9.15 -0.17
C PRO A 76 -9.20 9.31 1.29
N GLN A 77 -8.79 8.41 2.20
CA GLN A 77 -9.20 8.44 3.61
C GLN A 77 -8.46 9.53 4.39
N TYR A 78 -7.28 9.97 3.93
CA TYR A 78 -6.50 11.02 4.62
C TYR A 78 -7.14 12.40 4.59
N ARG A 79 -8.15 12.63 3.72
CA ARG A 79 -8.92 13.88 3.69
C ARG A 79 -9.91 14.02 4.86
N ALA A 80 -10.18 12.94 5.61
CA ALA A 80 -11.08 12.99 6.74
C ALA A 80 -10.58 14.03 7.77
N PRO A 81 -11.43 14.93 8.30
CA PRO A 81 -10.96 16.06 9.12
C PRO A 81 -10.07 15.68 10.30
N SER A 82 -10.43 14.63 11.05
CA SER A 82 -9.64 14.15 12.20
C SER A 82 -8.30 13.53 11.79
N VAL A 83 -8.27 12.85 10.64
CA VAL A 83 -7.04 12.29 10.07
C VAL A 83 -6.15 13.41 9.55
N TRP A 84 -6.69 14.40 8.86
CA TRP A 84 -5.91 15.54 8.37
C TRP A 84 -5.32 16.35 9.53
N ASP A 85 -6.08 16.60 10.61
CA ASP A 85 -5.51 17.21 11.82
C ASP A 85 -4.33 16.40 12.36
N LEU A 86 -4.48 15.07 12.47
CA LEU A 86 -3.39 14.19 12.87
C LEU A 86 -2.19 14.30 11.92
N LEU A 87 -2.39 14.37 10.60
CA LEU A 87 -1.31 14.53 9.63
C LEU A 87 -0.49 15.81 9.86
N LYS A 88 -1.14 16.93 10.20
CA LYS A 88 -0.42 18.17 10.55
C LYS A 88 0.45 17.99 11.77
N ARG A 89 -0.06 17.31 12.80
CA ARG A 89 0.71 17.00 14.02
C ARG A 89 1.84 16.02 13.75
N ILE A 90 1.62 15.05 12.88
CA ILE A 90 2.67 14.12 12.42
C ILE A 90 3.78 14.90 11.71
N ALA A 91 3.42 15.75 10.74
CA ALA A 91 4.38 16.56 10.00
C ALA A 91 5.20 17.45 10.95
N ALA A 92 4.54 18.14 11.87
CA ALA A 92 5.18 18.98 12.88
C ALA A 92 6.12 18.21 13.83
N SER A 93 5.87 16.91 14.08
CA SER A 93 6.72 16.08 14.93
C SER A 93 8.09 15.74 14.33
N GLY A 94 8.24 15.84 13.00
CA GLY A 94 9.47 15.47 12.29
C GLY A 94 9.83 13.97 12.33
N LYS A 95 8.94 13.11 12.82
CA LYS A 95 9.20 11.67 12.95
C LYS A 95 9.28 10.96 11.58
N PRO A 96 10.07 9.89 11.46
CA PRO A 96 10.12 9.10 10.24
C PRO A 96 8.76 8.46 9.95
N CYS A 97 8.32 8.55 8.69
CA CYS A 97 7.05 8.05 8.20
C CYS A 97 7.27 6.98 7.13
N LEU A 98 6.72 5.78 7.34
CA LEU A 98 6.73 4.67 6.41
C LEU A 98 5.32 4.48 5.83
N SER A 99 5.11 4.77 4.55
CA SER A 99 3.88 4.40 3.85
C SER A 99 3.92 2.96 3.37
N ILE A 100 2.84 2.22 3.59
CA ILE A 100 2.61 0.89 2.99
C ILE A 100 1.46 0.92 1.96
N MET A 101 1.10 2.11 1.48
CA MET A 101 0.05 2.31 0.49
C MET A 101 0.53 1.93 -0.92
N ASN A 102 -0.41 1.55 -1.79
CA ASN A 102 -0.12 1.39 -3.22
C ASN A 102 0.11 2.74 -3.90
N MET A 103 -0.71 3.73 -3.55
CA MET A 103 -0.53 5.10 -3.99
C MET A 103 0.64 5.72 -3.20
N PRO A 104 1.73 6.14 -3.86
CA PRO A 104 2.78 6.87 -3.16
C PRO A 104 2.19 8.17 -2.60
N PRO A 105 2.47 8.54 -1.34
CA PRO A 105 2.23 9.90 -0.87
C PRO A 105 2.91 10.91 -1.80
N LEU A 106 2.27 12.05 -2.07
CA LEU A 106 2.87 13.08 -2.94
C LEU A 106 4.24 13.54 -2.41
N VAL A 107 4.38 13.63 -1.08
CA VAL A 107 5.65 13.96 -0.43
C VAL A 107 6.78 12.97 -0.71
N TYR A 108 6.48 11.69 -0.93
CA TYR A 108 7.48 10.71 -1.32
C TYR A 108 7.98 10.94 -2.76
N LEU A 109 7.08 11.32 -3.68
CA LEU A 109 7.45 11.60 -5.08
C LEU A 109 8.42 12.78 -5.21
N LYS A 110 8.37 13.75 -4.29
CA LYS A 110 9.33 14.86 -4.23
C LYS A 110 10.79 14.42 -4.04
N ARG A 111 11.02 13.17 -3.63
CA ARG A 111 12.37 12.58 -3.48
C ARG A 111 12.98 12.14 -4.82
N ILE A 112 12.20 12.06 -5.88
CA ILE A 112 12.63 11.55 -7.18
C ILE A 112 13.32 12.68 -7.95
N PRO A 113 14.63 12.56 -8.26
CA PRO A 113 15.35 13.62 -8.96
C PRO A 113 14.71 13.97 -10.31
N GLY A 114 14.46 15.25 -10.54
CA GLY A 114 13.94 15.76 -11.81
C GLY A 114 12.44 15.56 -12.04
N LEU A 115 11.70 14.96 -11.10
CA LEU A 115 10.24 14.83 -11.20
C LEU A 115 9.54 16.09 -10.68
N ASP A 116 8.82 16.79 -11.56
CA ASP A 116 7.89 17.84 -11.14
C ASP A 116 6.61 17.21 -10.56
N THR A 117 6.32 17.55 -9.31
CA THR A 117 5.18 16.98 -8.58
C THR A 117 3.94 17.86 -8.61
N GLU A 118 4.03 19.11 -9.09
CA GLU A 118 2.89 20.02 -9.13
C GLU A 118 1.77 19.53 -10.06
N PRO A 119 2.03 19.08 -11.30
CA PRO A 119 0.99 18.53 -12.17
C PRO A 119 0.32 17.27 -11.59
N LEU A 120 1.06 16.52 -10.75
CA LEU A 120 0.62 15.26 -10.16
C LEU A 120 -0.43 15.45 -9.08
N ARG A 121 -0.59 16.67 -8.53
CA ARG A 121 -1.59 16.98 -7.50
C ARG A 121 -3.01 16.63 -7.93
N SER A 122 -3.31 16.73 -9.22
CA SER A 122 -4.61 16.35 -9.81
C SER A 122 -4.93 14.86 -9.72
N CYS A 123 -3.95 14.00 -9.43
CA CYS A 123 -4.11 12.56 -9.28
C CYS A 123 -4.53 12.15 -7.86
N TYR A 124 -4.52 13.08 -6.90
CA TYR A 124 -4.84 12.85 -5.50
C TYR A 124 -6.23 13.37 -5.17
N THR A 125 -6.92 12.70 -4.24
CA THR A 125 -8.24 13.12 -3.77
C THR A 125 -8.14 14.42 -2.96
N GLU A 126 -7.11 14.52 -2.13
CA GLU A 126 -6.79 15.74 -1.38
C GLU A 126 -5.26 15.90 -1.29
N PRO A 127 -4.62 16.56 -2.26
CA PRO A 127 -3.16 16.68 -2.28
C PRO A 127 -2.61 17.52 -1.12
N ARG A 128 -3.41 18.44 -0.54
CA ARG A 128 -2.94 19.39 0.49
C ARG A 128 -2.59 18.73 1.81
N VAL A 129 -3.08 17.51 2.07
CA VAL A 129 -2.74 16.78 3.29
C VAL A 129 -1.24 16.42 3.38
N TRP A 130 -0.51 16.50 2.26
CA TRP A 130 0.91 16.18 2.17
C TRP A 130 1.83 17.40 2.21
N ASP A 131 1.31 18.63 2.19
CA ASP A 131 2.11 19.85 1.98
C ASP A 131 3.06 20.16 3.13
N ASP A 132 2.65 19.85 4.36
CA ASP A 132 3.43 20.16 5.57
C ASP A 132 4.57 19.16 5.83
N PHE A 133 4.62 18.05 5.11
CA PHE A 133 5.62 17.01 5.34
C PHE A 133 6.96 17.32 4.65
N ASP A 134 8.05 17.10 5.40
CA ASP A 134 9.41 17.04 4.87
C ASP A 134 9.64 15.70 4.11
N PRO A 135 9.97 15.74 2.80
CA PRO A 135 10.31 14.54 2.01
C PRO A 135 11.39 13.65 2.64
N ASP A 136 12.35 14.22 3.37
CA ASP A 136 13.46 13.47 3.95
C ASP A 136 13.02 12.59 5.12
N ASN A 137 11.86 12.90 5.71
CA ASN A 137 11.24 12.14 6.80
C ASN A 137 10.30 11.05 6.27
N PHE A 138 10.12 10.91 4.95
CA PHE A 138 9.13 10.01 4.38
C PHE A 138 9.75 8.92 3.52
N THR A 139 9.31 7.69 3.70
CA THR A 139 9.62 6.59 2.78
C THR A 139 8.40 5.75 2.44
N LEU A 140 8.53 4.94 1.40
CA LEU A 140 7.46 4.11 0.86
C LEU A 140 7.88 2.65 0.89
N CYS A 141 6.88 1.80 1.08
CA CYS A 141 7.00 0.37 1.06
C CYS A 141 5.91 -0.25 0.17
N SER A 142 6.34 -0.92 -0.88
CA SER A 142 5.49 -1.72 -1.76
C SER A 142 6.37 -2.74 -2.51
N PRO A 143 5.88 -3.95 -2.84
CA PRO A 143 4.56 -4.48 -2.51
C PRO A 143 4.41 -4.86 -1.02
N ASP A 144 3.17 -5.06 -0.62
CA ASP A 144 2.70 -5.50 0.69
C ASP A 144 1.99 -6.88 0.59
N PRO A 145 1.77 -7.60 1.71
CA PRO A 145 0.96 -8.82 1.72
C PRO A 145 -0.48 -8.55 1.28
N GLN A 146 -1.08 -9.49 0.53
CA GLN A 146 -2.52 -9.40 0.28
C GLN A 146 -3.28 -9.84 1.52
N ALA A 147 -3.88 -8.87 2.19
CA ALA A 147 -4.66 -9.09 3.39
C ALA A 147 -6.06 -8.47 3.26
N PHE A 148 -7.03 -9.08 3.92
CA PHE A 148 -8.39 -8.56 4.02
C PHE A 148 -9.03 -8.97 5.34
N ARG A 149 -10.01 -8.20 5.79
CA ARG A 149 -10.90 -8.59 6.88
C ARG A 149 -12.06 -9.42 6.31
N PRO A 150 -12.23 -10.69 6.69
CA PRO A 150 -13.39 -11.46 6.27
C PRO A 150 -14.70 -10.83 6.77
N PRO A 151 -15.80 -10.84 5.99
CA PRO A 151 -17.07 -10.23 6.39
C PRO A 151 -17.68 -10.78 7.69
N GLU A 152 -17.43 -12.05 7.97
CA GLU A 152 -17.92 -12.78 9.15
C GLU A 152 -17.11 -12.50 10.42
N GLU A 153 -15.94 -11.88 10.30
CA GLU A 153 -15.02 -11.64 11.41
C GLU A 153 -15.14 -10.22 11.98
N LYS A 154 -14.75 -10.08 13.26
CA LYS A 154 -14.73 -8.78 13.95
C LYS A 154 -13.70 -7.81 13.36
N LEU A 155 -13.81 -6.52 13.72
CA LEU A 155 -12.95 -5.44 13.21
C LEU A 155 -11.45 -5.62 13.51
N ASN A 156 -11.11 -6.35 14.58
CA ASN A 156 -9.73 -6.63 14.99
C ASN A 156 -9.10 -7.87 14.32
N PHE A 157 -9.76 -8.46 13.33
CA PHE A 157 -9.29 -9.65 12.62
C PHE A 157 -8.77 -9.33 11.22
N LEU A 158 -7.65 -9.95 10.85
CA LEU A 158 -7.08 -9.85 9.50
C LEU A 158 -6.67 -11.22 8.97
N HIS A 159 -7.07 -11.54 7.74
CA HIS A 159 -6.58 -12.71 7.03
C HIS A 159 -5.53 -12.33 5.98
N VAL A 160 -4.38 -12.99 6.01
CA VAL A 160 -3.32 -12.86 4.99
C VAL A 160 -3.42 -14.01 4.02
N GLY A 161 -3.92 -13.74 2.82
CA GLY A 161 -4.09 -14.74 1.76
C GLY A 161 -2.80 -14.98 0.96
N LEU A 162 -2.02 -13.92 0.72
CA LEU A 162 -0.73 -14.02 0.04
C LEU A 162 0.36 -13.33 0.88
N PRO A 163 1.26 -14.09 1.53
CA PRO A 163 2.23 -13.55 2.46
C PRO A 163 3.50 -13.05 1.76
N THR A 164 3.37 -11.97 1.00
CA THR A 164 4.50 -11.28 0.34
C THR A 164 5.28 -10.42 1.34
N ASN A 165 6.58 -10.22 1.12
CA ASN A 165 7.38 -9.33 1.96
C ASN A 165 7.10 -7.86 1.64
N PHE A 166 7.07 -7.04 2.69
CA PHE A 166 7.17 -5.59 2.58
C PHE A 166 8.55 -5.22 2.01
N LYS A 167 8.59 -4.39 0.96
CA LYS A 167 9.85 -3.85 0.43
C LYS A 167 9.85 -2.33 0.57
N ALA A 168 10.63 -1.83 1.51
CA ALA A 168 10.77 -0.40 1.79
C ALA A 168 12.00 0.18 1.10
N SER A 169 11.88 1.38 0.54
CA SER A 169 13.05 2.19 0.23
C SER A 169 13.63 2.77 1.52
N LYS A 170 14.94 3.04 1.53
CA LYS A 170 15.57 3.79 2.62
C LYS A 170 15.02 5.21 2.73
N PHE A 171 15.12 5.78 3.94
CA PHE A 171 15.01 7.21 4.19
C PHE A 171 16.24 7.95 3.65
N VAL A 172 16.15 9.27 3.51
CA VAL A 172 17.30 10.13 3.24
C VAL A 172 18.24 10.18 4.45
N LYS A 173 17.66 10.33 5.65
CA LYS A 173 18.37 10.48 6.92
C LYS A 173 18.90 9.14 7.45
N PRO A 174 20.22 8.98 7.71
CA PRO A 174 20.79 7.75 8.26
C PRO A 174 20.17 7.30 9.58
N GLU A 175 19.84 8.22 10.48
CA GLU A 175 19.20 7.95 11.77
C GLU A 175 17.82 7.30 11.63
N HIS A 176 17.05 7.69 10.61
CA HIS A 176 15.77 7.05 10.30
C HIS A 176 15.97 5.64 9.73
N ASN A 177 17.04 5.44 8.95
CA ASN A 177 17.42 4.12 8.47
C ASN A 177 17.90 3.19 9.59
N THR A 178 18.52 3.71 10.66
CA THR A 178 18.83 2.91 11.84
C THR A 178 17.55 2.30 12.41
N ILE A 179 16.51 3.10 12.62
CA ILE A 179 15.21 2.61 13.11
C ILE A 179 14.63 1.57 12.13
N LEU A 180 14.57 1.89 10.84
CA LEU A 180 13.99 1.00 9.83
C LEU A 180 14.71 -0.35 9.73
N ASN A 181 16.05 -0.35 9.79
CA ASN A 181 16.85 -1.58 9.74
C ASN A 181 16.69 -2.40 11.03
N THR A 182 16.66 -1.77 12.20
CA THR A 182 16.37 -2.47 13.47
C THR A 182 15.02 -3.19 13.39
N LEU A 183 13.97 -2.50 12.93
CA LEU A 183 12.65 -3.13 12.76
C LEU A 183 12.69 -4.30 11.77
N ALA A 184 13.46 -4.18 10.68
CA ALA A 184 13.60 -5.24 9.67
C ALA A 184 14.33 -6.48 10.22
N ASP A 185 15.44 -6.27 10.94
CA ASP A 185 16.25 -7.33 11.53
C ASP A 185 15.49 -8.04 12.66
N ASP A 186 14.82 -7.29 13.53
CA ASP A 186 14.03 -7.84 14.62
C ASP A 186 12.82 -8.64 14.08
N ILE A 187 12.15 -8.16 13.02
CA ILE A 187 11.11 -8.93 12.30
C ILE A 187 11.68 -10.21 11.67
N MET A 188 12.93 -10.17 11.19
CA MET A 188 13.60 -11.33 10.61
C MET A 188 13.89 -12.40 11.67
N ALA A 189 14.35 -11.98 12.85
CA ALA A 189 14.66 -12.82 13.99
C ALA A 189 13.41 -13.35 14.73
N ALA A 190 12.29 -12.63 14.68
CA ALA A 190 11.07 -12.99 15.38
C ALA A 190 10.54 -14.40 15.05
N ARG A 191 10.02 -15.08 16.07
CA ARG A 191 9.40 -16.41 15.98
C ARG A 191 8.06 -16.42 16.71
N TYR A 192 7.11 -17.22 16.22
CA TYR A 192 5.85 -17.48 16.90
C TYR A 192 5.75 -18.98 17.17
N LYS A 193 5.65 -19.36 18.46
CA LYS A 193 5.63 -20.77 18.89
C LYS A 193 6.79 -21.59 18.29
N GLY A 194 7.99 -20.99 18.27
CA GLY A 194 9.21 -21.57 17.68
C GLY A 194 9.29 -21.53 16.15
N ASN A 195 8.22 -21.15 15.45
CA ASN A 195 8.16 -21.16 13.99
C ASN A 195 8.45 -19.78 13.38
N GLU A 196 9.02 -19.79 12.18
CA GLU A 196 9.09 -18.60 11.34
C GLU A 196 7.72 -18.32 10.70
N ILE A 197 7.23 -17.10 10.89
CA ILE A 197 6.01 -16.60 10.23
C ILE A 197 6.41 -15.81 8.98
N PRO A 198 5.82 -16.09 7.80
CA PRO A 198 6.16 -15.39 6.57
C PRO A 198 5.77 -13.91 6.66
N VAL A 199 6.14 -13.13 5.63
CA VAL A 199 6.14 -11.66 5.63
C VAL A 199 7.29 -11.07 6.45
N LYS A 200 8.28 -10.53 5.75
CA LYS A 200 9.40 -9.75 6.28
C LYS A 200 9.28 -8.29 5.85
N LEU A 201 10.04 -7.42 6.52
CA LEU A 201 10.35 -6.08 6.05
C LEU A 201 11.75 -6.11 5.43
N LYS A 202 11.85 -5.78 4.14
CA LYS A 202 13.10 -5.73 3.39
C LYS A 202 13.40 -4.28 3.04
N VAL A 203 14.57 -3.80 3.44
CA VAL A 203 15.03 -2.43 3.16
C VAL A 203 15.91 -2.45 1.92
N HIS A 204 15.66 -1.52 1.00
CA HIS A 204 16.34 -1.40 -0.28
C HIS A 204 16.87 0.02 -0.50
N GLU A 205 17.98 0.17 -1.22
CA GLU A 205 18.56 1.49 -1.55
C GLU A 205 17.67 2.26 -2.53
N SER A 206 17.13 1.58 -3.54
CA SER A 206 16.41 2.21 -4.65
C SER A 206 15.07 2.80 -4.21
N LEU A 207 14.80 4.04 -4.63
CA LEU A 207 13.51 4.73 -4.48
C LEU A 207 12.41 4.10 -5.36
N PHE A 208 12.79 3.29 -6.35
CA PHE A 208 11.84 2.77 -7.33
C PHE A 208 11.32 1.37 -6.99
N ILE A 209 11.89 0.72 -5.97
CA ILE A 209 11.46 -0.61 -5.51
C ILE A 209 9.96 -0.65 -5.20
N PRO A 210 9.37 0.35 -4.49
CA PRO A 210 7.93 0.42 -4.30
C PRO A 210 7.08 0.48 -5.58
N MET A 211 7.63 1.06 -6.66
CA MET A 211 6.95 1.28 -7.93
C MET A 211 6.89 0.03 -8.81
N ALA A 212 7.64 -1.02 -8.47
CA ALA A 212 7.58 -2.31 -9.17
C ALA A 212 6.16 -2.93 -9.19
N LYS A 213 5.26 -2.48 -8.32
CA LYS A 213 3.85 -2.90 -8.29
C LYS A 213 2.99 -2.19 -9.34
N TRP A 214 3.39 -1.02 -9.84
CA TRP A 214 2.55 -0.19 -10.73
C TRP A 214 2.13 -0.93 -12.00
N SER A 215 3.04 -1.66 -12.63
CA SER A 215 2.75 -2.46 -13.83
C SER A 215 1.66 -3.51 -13.56
N MET A 216 1.70 -4.16 -12.40
CA MET A 216 0.65 -5.10 -11.97
C MET A 216 -0.69 -4.40 -11.71
N LEU A 217 -0.66 -3.19 -11.14
CA LEU A 217 -1.88 -2.43 -10.83
C LEU A 217 -2.59 -2.01 -12.13
N LEU A 218 -1.86 -1.47 -13.11
CA LEU A 218 -2.45 -0.99 -14.36
C LEU A 218 -2.87 -2.15 -15.27
N THR A 219 -2.05 -3.20 -15.37
CA THR A 219 -2.36 -4.37 -16.22
C THR A 219 -3.50 -5.22 -15.68
N GLY A 220 -3.62 -5.35 -14.35
CA GLY A 220 -4.63 -6.19 -13.70
C GLY A 220 -5.66 -5.41 -12.89
N ASN A 221 -5.24 -4.69 -11.85
CA ASN A 221 -6.17 -4.14 -10.86
C ASN A 221 -7.15 -3.10 -11.43
N TYR A 222 -6.67 -2.14 -12.23
CA TYR A 222 -7.52 -1.12 -12.83
C TYR A 222 -8.28 -1.66 -14.04
N ARG A 223 -7.72 -2.62 -14.78
CA ARG A 223 -8.42 -3.32 -15.88
C ARG A 223 -9.47 -4.33 -15.42
N ALA A 224 -9.54 -4.60 -14.12
CA ALA A 224 -10.63 -5.34 -13.50
C ALA A 224 -11.92 -4.50 -13.36
N ILE A 225 -11.82 -3.18 -13.51
CA ILE A 225 -12.97 -2.28 -13.63
C ILE A 225 -13.47 -2.37 -15.07
N THR A 226 -14.77 -2.57 -15.24
CA THR A 226 -15.45 -2.73 -16.53
C THR A 226 -16.65 -1.76 -16.58
N GLU A 227 -17.31 -1.66 -17.73
CA GLU A 227 -18.57 -0.90 -17.84
C GLU A 227 -19.69 -1.51 -16.99
N GLY A 228 -19.75 -2.85 -16.97
CA GLY A 228 -20.70 -3.65 -16.18
C GLY A 228 -20.09 -4.19 -14.89
N ASP A 229 -20.29 -5.49 -14.64
CA ASP A 229 -19.77 -6.14 -13.44
C ASP A 229 -18.24 -6.25 -13.47
N PRO A 230 -17.57 -5.99 -12.33
CA PRO A 230 -16.12 -6.07 -12.26
C PRO A 230 -15.67 -7.52 -12.48
N ARG A 231 -14.57 -7.69 -13.21
CA ARG A 231 -13.96 -9.00 -13.48
C ARG A 231 -12.84 -9.33 -12.50
N SER A 232 -12.44 -10.60 -12.43
CA SER A 232 -11.26 -10.99 -11.65
C SER A 232 -9.97 -10.40 -12.23
N ILE A 233 -8.92 -10.28 -11.40
CA ILE A 233 -7.59 -9.88 -11.90
C ILE A 233 -7.05 -10.91 -12.89
N LYS A 234 -7.31 -12.22 -12.66
CA LYS A 234 -6.98 -13.27 -13.62
C LYS A 234 -7.57 -12.98 -15.00
N GLU A 235 -8.87 -12.72 -15.08
CA GLU A 235 -9.54 -12.41 -16.35
C GLU A 235 -9.00 -11.12 -16.96
N ALA A 236 -8.68 -10.10 -16.15
CA ALA A 236 -8.08 -8.87 -16.63
C ALA A 236 -6.74 -9.09 -17.36
N VAL A 237 -5.90 -9.97 -16.82
CA VAL A 237 -4.58 -10.28 -17.38
C VAL A 237 -4.66 -11.29 -18.53
N HIS A 238 -5.50 -12.32 -18.42
CA HIS A 238 -5.49 -13.47 -19.34
C HIS A 238 -6.50 -13.40 -20.48
N SER A 239 -7.46 -12.46 -20.47
CA SER A 239 -8.40 -12.30 -21.60
C SER A 239 -7.72 -11.84 -22.88
N ASP A 240 -6.60 -11.12 -22.74
CA ASP A 240 -5.78 -10.59 -23.84
C ASP A 240 -4.34 -10.43 -23.31
N LEU A 241 -3.52 -11.46 -23.53
CA LEU A 241 -2.12 -11.48 -23.07
C LEU A 241 -1.25 -10.45 -23.81
N PRO A 242 -1.31 -10.31 -25.16
CA PRO A 242 -0.58 -9.27 -25.87
C PRO A 242 -0.85 -7.86 -25.33
N LEU A 243 -2.12 -7.50 -25.12
CA LEU A 243 -2.49 -6.21 -24.53
C LEU A 243 -1.96 -6.06 -23.09
N SER A 244 -1.99 -7.15 -22.33
CA SER A 244 -1.50 -7.14 -20.95
C SER A 244 0.01 -6.92 -20.89
N GLU A 245 0.76 -7.57 -21.78
CA GLU A 245 2.20 -7.39 -21.91
C GLU A 245 2.57 -5.99 -22.40
N GLU A 246 1.81 -5.44 -23.35
CA GLU A 246 1.96 -4.05 -23.84
C GLU A 246 1.86 -3.05 -22.68
N ILE A 247 0.76 -3.09 -21.92
CA ILE A 247 0.53 -2.18 -20.80
C ILE A 247 1.60 -2.38 -19.73
N TYR A 248 1.91 -3.64 -19.40
CA TYR A 248 2.88 -3.95 -18.35
C TYR A 248 4.27 -3.40 -18.69
N SER A 249 4.74 -3.67 -19.91
CA SER A 249 6.05 -3.23 -20.40
C SER A 249 6.13 -1.71 -20.55
N TRP A 250 5.02 -1.06 -20.91
CA TRP A 250 4.94 0.40 -20.98
C TRP A 250 5.04 1.04 -19.59
N VAL A 251 4.37 0.51 -18.57
CA VAL A 251 4.51 1.04 -17.20
C VAL A 251 5.92 0.80 -16.67
N ASP A 252 6.51 -0.36 -16.96
CA ASP A 252 7.91 -0.64 -16.62
C ASP A 252 8.85 0.37 -17.26
N SER A 253 8.64 0.75 -18.53
CA SER A 253 9.48 1.74 -19.21
C SER A 253 9.33 3.14 -18.60
N VAL A 254 8.13 3.56 -18.21
CA VAL A 254 7.90 4.84 -17.50
C VAL A 254 8.71 4.88 -16.20
N VAL A 255 8.66 3.81 -15.40
CA VAL A 255 9.40 3.73 -14.13
C VAL A 255 10.92 3.69 -14.35
N GLN A 256 11.39 3.04 -15.43
CA GLN A 256 12.81 3.07 -15.82
C GLN A 256 13.24 4.48 -16.26
N THR A 257 12.42 5.21 -17.02
CA THR A 257 12.69 6.60 -17.42
C THR A 257 12.83 7.52 -16.21
N MET A 258 12.12 7.26 -15.12
CA MET A 258 12.28 7.99 -13.86
C MET A 258 13.60 7.68 -13.12
N GLY A 259 14.29 6.59 -13.48
CA GLY A 259 15.58 6.19 -12.90
C GLY A 259 15.61 4.80 -12.25
N ALA A 260 14.57 3.99 -12.40
CA ALA A 260 14.57 2.63 -11.87
C ALA A 260 15.53 1.70 -12.64
N ASN A 261 16.21 0.82 -11.92
CA ASN A 261 16.98 -0.25 -12.55
C ASN A 261 16.02 -1.32 -13.07
N LYS A 262 16.27 -1.79 -14.30
CA LYS A 262 15.50 -2.89 -14.91
C LYS A 262 15.49 -4.16 -14.04
N GLU A 263 16.57 -4.43 -13.31
CA GLU A 263 16.70 -5.60 -12.43
C GLU A 263 15.81 -5.53 -11.18
N ASP A 264 15.38 -4.33 -10.78
CA ASP A 264 14.47 -4.13 -9.65
C ASP A 264 13.00 -4.44 -10.02
N GLN A 265 12.70 -4.55 -11.32
CA GLN A 265 11.36 -4.80 -11.84
C GLN A 265 11.06 -6.30 -11.97
N VAL A 266 9.77 -6.63 -12.00
CA VAL A 266 9.30 -8.01 -12.10
C VAL A 266 8.95 -8.32 -13.55
N PRO A 267 9.55 -9.34 -14.20
CA PRO A 267 9.20 -9.72 -15.56
C PRO A 267 7.70 -10.03 -15.71
N PHE A 268 7.12 -9.66 -16.86
CA PHE A 268 5.70 -9.84 -17.14
C PHE A 268 5.27 -11.31 -16.98
N GLU A 269 6.07 -12.28 -17.45
CA GLU A 269 5.73 -13.70 -17.38
C GLU A 269 5.59 -14.19 -15.93
N LYS A 270 6.40 -13.63 -15.01
CA LYS A 270 6.25 -13.94 -13.58
C LYS A 270 4.93 -13.41 -13.05
N TYR A 271 4.53 -12.20 -13.45
CA TYR A 271 3.25 -11.62 -13.07
C TYR A 271 2.07 -12.37 -13.70
N ALA A 272 2.10 -12.64 -15.01
CA ALA A 272 1.06 -13.38 -15.71
C ALA A 272 0.82 -14.76 -15.10
N ASN A 273 1.89 -15.48 -14.76
CA ASN A 273 1.79 -16.75 -14.04
C ASN A 273 1.15 -16.59 -12.65
N ALA A 274 1.58 -15.59 -11.87
CA ALA A 274 0.97 -15.32 -10.56
C ALA A 274 -0.51 -14.91 -10.65
N ALA A 275 -0.90 -14.22 -11.72
CA ALA A 275 -2.27 -13.77 -11.94
C ALA A 275 -3.28 -14.91 -12.09
N ASN A 276 -2.85 -16.13 -12.44
CA ASN A 276 -3.72 -17.31 -12.48
C ASN A 276 -4.41 -17.62 -11.14
N SER A 277 -3.81 -17.21 -10.03
CA SER A 277 -4.35 -17.42 -8.68
C SER A 277 -5.20 -16.24 -8.18
N LEU A 278 -5.32 -15.15 -8.96
CA LEU A 278 -6.02 -13.93 -8.56
C LEU A 278 -7.48 -13.95 -9.04
N LEU A 279 -8.27 -14.84 -8.44
CA LEU A 279 -9.65 -15.16 -8.85
C LEU A 279 -10.72 -14.15 -8.43
N LYS A 280 -10.35 -13.11 -7.70
CA LYS A 280 -11.28 -12.07 -7.23
C LYS A 280 -11.03 -10.75 -7.96
N PRO A 281 -12.04 -9.88 -8.10
CA PRO A 281 -11.82 -8.51 -8.54
C PRO A 281 -10.90 -7.76 -7.57
N SER A 282 -10.18 -6.77 -8.10
CA SER A 282 -9.29 -5.93 -7.29
C SER A 282 -10.09 -5.15 -6.23
N SER A 283 -9.41 -4.67 -5.18
CA SER A 283 -10.04 -3.78 -4.19
C SER A 283 -10.63 -2.53 -4.84
N ALA A 284 -9.93 -1.94 -5.81
CA ALA A 284 -10.42 -0.81 -6.59
C ALA A 284 -11.70 -1.15 -7.36
N ALA A 285 -11.72 -2.29 -8.08
CA ALA A 285 -12.88 -2.72 -8.84
C ALA A 285 -14.10 -3.00 -7.95
N ARG A 286 -13.90 -3.66 -6.81
CA ARG A 286 -14.97 -3.88 -5.83
C ARG A 286 -15.49 -2.57 -5.23
N ALA A 287 -14.59 -1.65 -4.89
CA ALA A 287 -14.97 -0.36 -4.32
C ALA A 287 -15.80 0.47 -5.31
N VAL A 288 -15.35 0.58 -6.56
CA VAL A 288 -16.06 1.30 -7.63
C VAL A 288 -17.43 0.68 -7.87
N SER A 289 -17.51 -0.66 -8.00
CA SER A 289 -18.78 -1.38 -8.18
C SER A 289 -19.73 -1.21 -6.99
N ALA A 290 -19.20 -1.03 -5.77
CA ALA A 290 -19.98 -0.76 -4.56
C ALA A 290 -20.35 0.73 -4.36
N GLY A 291 -20.15 1.60 -5.36
CA GLY A 291 -20.54 3.00 -5.30
C GLY A 291 -19.47 3.94 -4.71
N ALA A 292 -18.20 3.53 -4.59
CA ALA A 292 -17.15 4.42 -4.11
C ALA A 292 -17.00 5.64 -5.03
N LYS A 293 -17.07 6.83 -4.43
CA LYS A 293 -16.93 8.14 -5.11
C LYS A 293 -15.48 8.54 -5.39
N SER A 294 -14.54 7.87 -4.72
CA SER A 294 -13.10 8.12 -4.81
C SER A 294 -12.34 6.84 -4.48
N ILE A 295 -11.26 6.59 -5.22
CA ILE A 295 -10.30 5.50 -4.98
C ILE A 295 -8.88 6.02 -5.20
N GLU A 296 -7.86 5.25 -4.82
CA GLU A 296 -6.48 5.51 -5.24
C GLU A 296 -6.35 5.47 -6.77
N ARG A 297 -5.72 6.48 -7.36
CA ARG A 297 -5.56 6.63 -8.82
C ARG A 297 -4.09 6.58 -9.27
N VAL A 298 -3.44 5.45 -8.99
CA VAL A 298 -2.08 5.16 -9.48
C VAL A 298 -2.04 5.14 -11.01
N ASP A 299 -3.13 4.74 -11.67
CA ASP A 299 -3.30 4.84 -13.12
C ASP A 299 -3.13 6.28 -13.63
N LYS A 300 -3.85 7.25 -13.03
CA LYS A 300 -3.68 8.68 -13.37
C LYS A 300 -2.29 9.20 -13.05
N LEU A 301 -1.73 8.78 -11.91
CA LEU A 301 -0.40 9.19 -11.51
C LEU A 301 0.65 8.75 -12.55
N VAL A 302 0.61 7.47 -12.97
CA VAL A 302 1.52 6.95 -13.99
C VAL A 302 1.33 7.68 -15.31
N GLN A 303 0.08 7.92 -15.74
CA GLN A 303 -0.20 8.68 -16.96
C GLN A 303 0.37 10.11 -16.91
N ALA A 304 0.18 10.82 -15.79
CA ALA A 304 0.68 12.19 -15.63
C ALA A 304 2.22 12.24 -15.63
N ILE A 305 2.88 11.30 -14.96
CA ILE A 305 4.34 11.19 -14.98
C ILE A 305 4.83 10.84 -16.38
N ALA A 306 4.22 9.87 -17.06
CA ALA A 306 4.56 9.50 -18.42
C ALA A 306 4.46 10.70 -19.38
N GLY A 307 3.40 11.51 -19.24
CA GLY A 307 3.21 12.74 -20.00
C GLY A 307 4.33 13.77 -19.83
N SER A 308 4.95 13.86 -18.65
CA SER A 308 6.13 14.74 -18.46
C SER A 308 7.40 14.27 -19.20
N PHE A 309 7.38 13.04 -19.72
CA PHE A 309 8.45 12.45 -20.55
C PHE A 309 8.00 12.21 -22.00
N ASP A 310 6.90 12.84 -22.44
CA ASP A 310 6.31 12.63 -23.77
C ASP A 310 5.95 11.15 -24.08
N LEU A 311 5.68 10.36 -23.04
CA LEU A 311 5.25 8.96 -23.14
C LEU A 311 3.74 8.84 -23.02
N THR A 312 3.12 8.10 -23.94
CA THR A 312 1.67 7.84 -23.94
C THR A 312 1.38 6.37 -24.22
N ASN A 313 0.26 5.85 -23.72
CA ASN A 313 -0.27 4.55 -24.09
C ASN A 313 -1.80 4.59 -24.20
N GLN A 314 -2.30 4.37 -25.41
CA GLN A 314 -3.74 4.48 -25.72
C GLN A 314 -4.60 3.51 -24.91
N SER A 315 -4.07 2.34 -24.59
CA SER A 315 -4.78 1.32 -23.81
C SER A 315 -4.94 1.72 -22.35
N VAL A 316 -3.90 2.33 -21.77
CA VAL A 316 -3.94 2.95 -20.44
C VAL A 316 -4.90 4.12 -20.42
N ASP A 317 -4.83 5.02 -21.41
CA ASP A 317 -5.70 6.20 -21.50
C ASP A 317 -7.19 5.83 -21.56
N LYS A 318 -7.54 4.84 -22.40
CA LYS A 318 -8.91 4.30 -22.48
C LYS A 318 -9.38 3.74 -21.14
N ASN A 319 -8.53 3.01 -20.43
CA ASN A 319 -8.88 2.45 -19.14
C ASN A 319 -9.07 3.54 -18.07
N ILE A 320 -8.23 4.58 -18.08
CA ILE A 320 -8.38 5.75 -17.18
C ILE A 320 -9.70 6.46 -17.42
N MET A 321 -10.09 6.67 -18.68
CA MET A 321 -11.38 7.26 -19.05
C MET A 321 -12.56 6.43 -18.54
N LEU A 322 -12.48 5.10 -18.63
CA LEU A 322 -13.50 4.20 -18.08
C LEU A 322 -13.61 4.36 -16.55
N VAL A 323 -12.48 4.32 -15.83
CA VAL A 323 -12.48 4.49 -14.37
C VAL A 323 -13.03 5.86 -13.96
N ASP A 324 -12.67 6.92 -14.68
CA ASP A 324 -13.24 8.26 -14.47
C ASP A 324 -14.76 8.28 -14.67
N GLY A 325 -15.25 7.67 -15.75
CA GLY A 325 -16.68 7.55 -16.03
C GLY A 325 -17.43 6.88 -14.86
N LYS A 326 -16.93 5.73 -14.38
CA LYS A 326 -17.55 5.02 -13.25
C LYS A 326 -17.54 5.83 -11.95
N LEU A 327 -16.48 6.57 -11.66
CA LEU A 327 -16.42 7.43 -10.47
C LEU A 327 -17.35 8.65 -10.59
N VAL A 328 -17.52 9.21 -11.78
CA VAL A 328 -18.49 10.29 -12.04
C VAL A 328 -19.92 9.78 -11.88
N GLU A 329 -20.24 8.59 -12.39
CA GLU A 329 -21.54 7.93 -12.18
C GLU A 329 -21.84 7.80 -10.68
N ASN A 330 -20.92 7.24 -9.90
CA ASN A 330 -21.08 7.09 -8.46
C ASN A 330 -21.24 8.42 -7.70
N ASN A 331 -20.81 9.55 -8.26
CA ASN A 331 -20.97 10.87 -7.65
C ASN A 331 -22.34 11.51 -7.92
N ARG A 332 -23.11 11.00 -8.88
CA ARG A 332 -24.45 11.52 -9.21
C ARG A 332 -25.55 10.96 -8.31
N ASP A 333 -25.28 9.84 -7.65
CA ASP A 333 -26.13 9.19 -6.64
C ASP A 333 -25.82 9.70 -5.22
#